data_AF-A0A847A845-F1
#
_entry.id   AF-A0A847A845-F1
#
_cell.length_a   1.000
_cell.length_b   1.000
_cell.length_c   1.000
_cell.angle_alpha   90.00
_cell.angle_beta   90.00
_cell.angle_gamma   90.00
#
_symmetry.space_group_name_H-M   'P 1'
#
loop_
_entity.id
_entity.type
_entity.pdbx_description
1 polymer ?
#
loop_
_entity_poly.entity_id
_entity_poly.type
_entity_poly.pdbx_seq_one_letter_code
_entity_poly.pdbx_strand_id
1 'polypeptide(L)'
;MKSFPQAAAREAAGALIVRLKERYGDSMEINIHDPRCCLWFFDLVKFGIRAEPTWILDGRLLCRGIPEWDELKEKIETEGGRAG
;
A
#
# COMPACT_ATOMS: atom_id res chain seq x y z
N MET A 1 -13.98 -11.21 -21.64
CA MET A 1 -12.61 -11.10 -21.08
C MET A 1 -12.66 -11.73 -19.69
N LYS A 2 -12.00 -12.86 -19.44
CA LYS A 2 -11.99 -13.49 -18.10
C LYS A 2 -11.23 -12.54 -17.18
N SER A 3 -11.91 -11.87 -16.25
CA SER A 3 -11.25 -11.00 -15.28
C SER A 3 -10.27 -11.84 -14.47
N PHE A 4 -9.00 -11.44 -14.45
CA PHE A 4 -8.06 -12.04 -13.53
C PHE A 4 -8.59 -11.84 -12.09
N PRO A 5 -8.55 -12.86 -11.22
CA PRO A 5 -8.88 -12.67 -9.82
C PRO A 5 -8.11 -11.46 -9.29
N GLN A 6 -8.80 -10.54 -8.60
CA GLN A 6 -8.25 -9.29 -8.06
C GLN A 6 -7.92 -8.16 -9.06
N ALA A 7 -8.34 -8.24 -10.33
CA ALA A 7 -8.15 -7.14 -11.29
C ALA A 7 -8.71 -5.79 -10.79
N ALA A 8 -9.95 -5.79 -10.27
CA ALA A 8 -10.57 -4.59 -9.70
C ALA A 8 -9.80 -4.01 -8.51
N ALA A 9 -9.25 -4.87 -7.65
CA ALA A 9 -8.44 -4.43 -6.51
C ALA A 9 -7.11 -3.80 -6.96
N ARG A 10 -6.51 -4.32 -8.05
CA ARG A 10 -5.28 -3.74 -8.63
C ARG A 10 -5.54 -2.37 -9.25
N GLU A 11 -6.64 -2.21 -9.98
CA GLU A 11 -7.02 -0.91 -10.55
C GLU A 11 -7.29 0.12 -9.44
N ALA A 12 -8.04 -0.27 -8.41
CA ALA A 12 -8.32 0.61 -7.27
C ALA A 12 -7.05 0.98 -6.48
N ALA A 13 -6.15 0.03 -6.22
CA ALA A 13 -4.84 0.32 -5.62
C ALA A 13 -4.02 1.27 -6.50
N GLY A 14 -4.03 1.06 -7.82
CA GLY A 14 -3.32 1.91 -8.77
C GLY A 14 -3.79 3.36 -8.72
N ALA A 15 -5.10 3.60 -8.64
CA ALA A 15 -5.66 4.95 -8.50
C ALA A 15 -5.17 5.66 -7.22
N LEU A 16 -5.09 4.93 -6.10
CA LEU A 16 -4.56 5.47 -4.85
C LEU A 16 -3.06 5.78 -4.94
N ILE A 17 -2.27 4.91 -5.58
CA ILE A 17 -0.83 5.12 -5.79
C ILE A 17 -0.57 6.39 -6.61
N VAL A 18 -1.38 6.64 -7.65
CA VAL A 18 -1.30 7.88 -8.44
C VAL A 18 -1.57 9.10 -7.55
N ARG A 19 -2.65 9.09 -6.76
CA ARG A 19 -2.96 10.19 -5.84
C ARG A 19 -1.88 10.43 -4.79
N LEU A 20 -1.30 9.36 -4.25
CA LEU A 20 -0.17 9.43 -3.34
C LEU A 20 1.02 10.14 -3.98
N LYS A 21 1.37 9.77 -5.22
CA LYS A 21 2.45 10.44 -5.97
C LYS A 21 2.13 11.90 -6.27
N GLU A 22 0.89 12.23 -6.63
CA GLU A 22 0.47 13.62 -6.87
C GLU A 22 0.52 14.48 -5.59
N ARG A 23 0.15 13.91 -4.43
CA ARG A 23 0.05 14.62 -3.15
C ARG A 23 1.37 14.79 -2.42
N TYR A 24 2.23 13.76 -2.44
CA TYR A 24 3.46 13.71 -1.67
C TYR A 24 4.72 13.84 -2.54
N GLY A 25 4.61 13.59 -3.86
CA GLY A 25 5.72 13.78 -4.80
C GLY A 25 7.00 13.09 -4.32
N ASP A 26 8.10 13.84 -4.35
CA ASP A 26 9.43 13.34 -3.97
C ASP A 26 9.64 13.17 -2.47
N SER A 27 8.69 13.61 -1.63
CA SER A 27 8.76 13.43 -0.17
C SER A 27 8.41 12.02 0.29
N MET A 28 7.93 11.16 -0.62
CA MET A 28 7.52 9.79 -0.30
C MET A 28 7.93 8.83 -1.41
N GLU A 29 8.71 7.82 -1.05
CA GLU A 29 9.03 6.71 -1.94
C GLU A 29 7.92 5.66 -1.89
N ILE A 30 7.44 5.23 -3.06
CA ILE A 30 6.37 4.22 -3.16
C ILE A 30 6.94 2.96 -3.83
N ASN A 31 6.95 1.87 -3.07
CA ASN A 31 7.37 0.55 -3.54
C ASN A 31 6.17 -0.41 -3.60
N ILE A 32 6.05 -1.15 -4.71
CA ILE A 32 5.01 -2.17 -4.89
C ILE A 32 5.65 -3.55 -4.79
N HIS A 33 5.27 -4.30 -3.75
CA HIS A 33 5.76 -5.64 -3.54
C HIS A 33 4.77 -6.68 -4.06
N ASP A 34 5.24 -7.54 -4.97
CA ASP A 34 4.48 -8.72 -5.38
C ASP A 34 4.78 -9.87 -4.40
N PRO A 35 3.79 -10.43 -3.70
CA PRO A 35 4.01 -11.52 -2.76
C PRO A 35 4.53 -12.80 -3.42
N ARG A 36 4.47 -12.91 -4.75
CA ARG A 36 5.04 -14.03 -5.51
C ARG A 36 6.54 -13.86 -5.74
N CYS A 37 7.11 -12.70 -5.43
CA CYS A 37 8.54 -12.46 -5.52
C CYS A 37 9.21 -12.84 -4.20
N CYS A 38 10.05 -13.89 -4.24
CA CYS A 38 10.70 -14.45 -3.06
C CYS A 38 11.64 -13.48 -2.34
N LEU A 39 12.08 -12.39 -2.99
CA LEU A 39 12.93 -11.36 -2.39
C LEU A 39 12.24 -10.68 -1.18
N TRP A 40 10.92 -10.61 -1.19
CA TRP A 40 10.12 -9.93 -0.16
C TRP A 40 9.55 -10.88 0.89
N PHE A 41 10.03 -12.13 0.93
CA PHE A 41 9.48 -13.15 1.83
C PHE A 41 9.50 -12.71 3.30
N PHE A 42 10.56 -12.03 3.75
CA PHE A 42 10.65 -11.53 5.12
C PHE A 42 9.57 -10.50 5.44
N ASP A 43 9.23 -9.62 4.50
CA ASP A 43 8.15 -8.64 4.70
C ASP A 43 6.78 -9.33 4.74
N LEU A 44 6.56 -10.37 3.93
CA LEU A 44 5.34 -11.17 4.00
C LEU A 44 5.13 -11.77 5.39
N VAL A 45 6.20 -12.31 5.99
CA VAL A 45 6.15 -12.87 7.35
C VAL A 45 6.00 -11.77 8.39
N LYS A 46 6.84 -10.72 8.34
CA LYS A 46 6.86 -9.61 9.31
C LYS A 46 5.50 -8.94 9.44
N PHE A 47 4.82 -8.70 8.33
CA PHE A 47 3.53 -8.02 8.30
C PHE A 47 2.34 -8.99 8.25
N GLY A 48 2.58 -10.31 8.23
CA GLY A 48 1.53 -11.31 8.09
C GLY A 48 0.66 -11.07 6.86
N ILE A 49 1.29 -10.81 5.71
CA ILE A 49 0.60 -10.52 4.45
C ILE A 49 -0.10 -11.79 3.97
N ARG A 50 -1.37 -11.65 3.59
CA ARG A 50 -2.22 -12.73 3.06
C ARG A 50 -2.58 -12.40 1.61
N ALA A 51 -3.79 -12.76 1.18
CA ALA A 51 -4.24 -12.54 -0.20
C ALA A 51 -4.65 -11.10 -0.51
N GLU A 52 -4.89 -10.27 0.51
CA GLU A 52 -5.35 -8.89 0.34
C GLU A 52 -4.21 -7.88 0.23
N PRO A 53 -4.38 -6.78 -0.54
CA PRO A 53 -3.44 -5.67 -0.56
C PRO A 53 -3.16 -5.16 0.85
N THR A 54 -1.91 -4.79 1.13
CA THR A 54 -1.47 -4.35 2.45
C THR A 54 -0.62 -3.11 2.29
N TRP A 55 -0.93 -2.06 3.04
CA TRP A 55 -0.27 -0.76 2.97
C TRP A 55 0.62 -0.57 4.19
N ILE A 56 1.88 -0.26 3.95
CA ILE A 56 2.92 -0.14 4.97
C ILE A 56 3.62 1.20 4.75
N LEU A 57 3.84 1.95 5.83
CA LEU A 57 4.59 3.20 5.84
C LEU A 57 5.70 3.09 6.88
N ASP A 58 6.94 3.34 6.49
CA ASP A 58 8.14 3.29 7.35
C ASP A 58 8.20 2.03 8.24
N GLY A 59 7.87 0.88 7.64
CA GLY A 59 7.89 -0.41 8.32
C GLY A 59 6.75 -0.64 9.31
N ARG A 60 5.69 0.17 9.27
CA ARG A 60 4.45 0.02 10.06
C ARG A 60 3.26 -0.30 9.18
N LEU A 61 2.41 -1.22 9.63
CA LEU A 61 1.16 -1.56 8.95
C LEU A 61 0.16 -0.40 9.09
N LEU A 62 -0.27 0.21 7.99
CA LEU A 62 -1.31 1.24 7.98
C LEU A 62 -2.72 0.65 7.83
N CYS A 63 -2.90 -0.20 6.82
CA CYS A 63 -4.19 -0.81 6.52
C CYS A 63 -4.05 -2.08 5.68
N ARG A 64 -5.13 -2.86 5.69
CA ARG A 64 -5.33 -4.05 4.87
C ARG A 64 -6.53 -3.83 3.96
N GLY A 65 -6.49 -4.40 2.76
CA GLY A 65 -7.47 -4.14 1.71
C GLY A 65 -7.19 -2.85 0.94
N ILE A 66 -8.21 -2.36 0.23
CA ILE A 66 -8.16 -1.10 -0.50
C ILE A 66 -8.91 -0.05 0.33
N PRO A 67 -8.21 0.89 0.98
CA PRO A 67 -8.86 1.97 1.72
C PRO A 67 -9.45 3.01 0.78
N GLU A 68 -10.34 3.85 1.30
CA GLU A 68 -10.69 5.09 0.62
C GLU A 68 -9.53 6.10 0.71
N TRP A 69 -9.51 7.07 -0.21
CA TRP A 69 -8.42 8.05 -0.27
C TRP A 69 -8.28 8.84 1.04
N ASP A 70 -9.38 9.32 1.60
CA ASP A 70 -9.34 10.16 2.80
C ASP A 70 -8.85 9.36 4.02
N GLU A 71 -9.24 8.09 4.14
CA GLU A 71 -8.75 7.19 5.19
C GLU A 71 -7.23 6.96 5.06
N LEU A 72 -6.75 6.67 3.85
CA LEU A 72 -5.33 6.44 3.61
C LEU A 72 -4.51 7.70 3.92
N LYS A 73 -4.98 8.87 3.48
CA LYS A 73 -4.34 10.15 3.72
C LYS A 73 -4.27 10.46 5.22
N GLU A 74 -5.38 10.32 5.94
CA GLU A 74 -5.43 10.58 7.39
C GLU A 74 -4.42 9.68 8.14
N LYS A 75 -4.34 8.40 7.78
CA LYS A 75 -3.39 7.46 8.38
C LYS A 75 -1.94 7.84 8.11
N ILE A 76 -1.62 8.26 6.88
CA ILE A 76 -0.26 8.72 6.53
C ILE A 76 0.08 10.00 7.29
N GLU A 77 -0.81 10.98 7.32
CA GLU A 77 -0.56 12.26 8.01
C GLU A 77 -0.43 12.06 9.53
N THR A 78 -1.18 11.12 10.11
CA THR A 78 -1.08 10.77 11.54
C THR A 78 0.21 10.03 11.88
N GLU A 79 0.62 9.05 11.07
CA GLU A 79 1.81 8.24 11.34
C GLU A 79 3.12 8.93 10.90
N GLY A 80 3.11 9.63 9.77
CA GLY A 80 4.26 10.37 9.25
C GLY A 80 4.63 11.59 10.11
N GLY A 81 3.66 12.18 10.81
CA GLY A 81 3.91 13.26 11.78
C GLY A 81 4.59 12.82 13.08
N ARG A 82 4.68 11.51 13.35
CA ARG A 82 5.33 10.97 14.57
C ARG A 82 6.82 10.69 14.43
N ALA A 83 7.38 10.88 13.23
CA ALA A 83 8.80 10.68 12.93
C ALA A 83 9.62 11.99 12.89
N GLY A 84 9.00 13.13 13.24
CA GLY A 84 9.63 14.46 13.31
C GLY A 84 9.96 14.90 14.73
#